data_AF-A0A1G2PZF8-F1
#
_entry.id   AF-A0A1G2PZF8-F1
#
_cell.length_a   1.000
_cell.length_b   1.000
_cell.length_c   1.000
_cell.angle_alpha   90.00
_cell.angle_beta   90.00
_cell.angle_gamma   90.00
#
_symmetry.space_group_name_H-M   'P 1'
#
loop_
_entity.id
_entity.type
_entity.pdbx_description
1 polymer ?
#
loop_
_entity_poly.entity_id
_entity_poly.type
_entity_poly.pdbx_seq_one_letter_code
_entity_poly.pdbx_strand_id
1 'polypeptide(L)'
;MGTISLQSFFYDFFKVVIGAAYLWLPAVTAYFAWKFWLYYIRLLYVSKIDWVLLEIKLPREMPKSPQVMEIILSAMHQTRSGVAKNKYWEGLLRAWFSLEIISKEGSIHFYFYIDKYYRRLVESQIYAHYPEVEIHEAADYTKEFIVEDTEASKKEWVIHAAEYKLSKEDVYPIKTYIDYKLDKLETEEEMKNDPLASLIELMGTMKEGENMWYQALIRANTTKWQEAGKKIVDKIMKRDEKKKEGETIDFGAMRLSPGEHLITEAIEKNVSKLGFDVCVRFVYVAKPDKYNHVVTNSIMGSMQQFNSLNLNGFKRTNSTSYVDYFFKKTREGWKKKRMFDAYVNRSAFYKPYKRRTFILNTEELATIYHFPGSVVRTPALGRIESKKGEPPGDLPI
;
A
#
# COMPACT_ATOMS: atom_id res chain seq x y z
N MET A 1 23.66 -29.87 57.19
CA MET A 1 22.55 -29.47 56.29
C MET A 1 23.16 -29.19 54.93
N GLY A 2 22.93 -30.06 53.94
CA GLY A 2 23.41 -29.83 52.58
C GLY A 2 22.59 -28.73 51.92
N THR A 3 23.24 -27.65 51.49
CA THR A 3 22.61 -26.59 50.72
C THR A 3 22.35 -27.12 49.31
N ILE A 4 21.08 -27.26 48.93
CA ILE A 4 20.71 -27.59 47.54
C ILE A 4 21.22 -26.44 46.67
N SER A 5 22.22 -26.71 45.85
CA SER A 5 22.79 -25.72 44.94
C SER A 5 21.78 -25.44 43.83
N LEU A 6 21.60 -24.16 43.48
CA LEU A 6 20.78 -23.77 42.34
C LEU A 6 21.26 -24.45 41.04
N GLN A 7 22.56 -24.76 40.93
CA GLN A 7 23.14 -25.46 39.80
C GLN A 7 22.66 -26.91 39.68
N SER A 8 22.50 -27.64 40.79
CA SER A 8 22.04 -29.03 40.75
C SER A 8 20.57 -29.11 40.32
N PHE A 9 19.74 -28.15 40.76
CA PHE A 9 18.36 -28.03 40.30
C PHE A 9 18.28 -27.86 38.78
N PHE A 10 19.06 -26.94 38.19
CA PHE A 10 19.07 -26.74 36.74
C PHE A 10 19.57 -27.97 35.99
N TYR A 11 20.60 -28.64 36.50
CA TYR A 11 21.12 -29.88 35.90
C TYR A 11 20.04 -30.98 35.85
N ASP A 12 19.37 -31.24 36.99
CA ASP A 12 18.32 -32.25 37.07
C ASP A 12 17.10 -31.87 36.21
N PHE A 13 16.71 -30.59 36.22
CA PHE A 13 15.66 -30.08 35.36
C PHE A 13 15.96 -30.29 33.87
N PHE A 14 17.14 -29.90 33.38
CA PHE A 14 17.51 -30.10 31.98
C PHE A 14 17.65 -31.57 31.62
N LYS A 15 18.13 -32.42 32.54
CA LYS A 15 18.19 -33.88 32.33
C LYS A 15 16.79 -34.47 32.11
N VAL A 16 15.79 -34.03 32.89
CA VAL A 16 14.38 -34.44 32.70
C VAL A 16 13.82 -33.91 31.37
N VAL A 17 14.05 -32.64 31.05
CA VAL A 17 13.56 -32.01 29.81
C VAL A 17 14.15 -32.68 28.56
N ILE A 18 15.46 -32.92 28.55
CA ILE A 18 16.16 -33.59 27.44
C ILE A 18 15.79 -35.08 27.40
N GLY A 19 15.65 -35.74 28.56
CA GLY A 19 15.17 -37.11 28.65
C GLY A 19 13.77 -37.28 28.05
N ALA A 20 12.90 -36.27 28.20
CA ALA A 20 11.58 -36.22 27.58
C ALA A 20 11.57 -35.73 26.11
N ALA A 21 12.73 -35.54 25.47
CA ALA A 21 12.82 -35.02 24.11
C ALA A 21 12.02 -35.83 23.10
N TYR A 22 11.91 -37.14 23.25
CA TYR A 22 11.10 -37.99 22.36
C TYR A 22 9.60 -37.62 22.35
N LEU A 23 9.09 -36.92 23.38
CA LEU A 23 7.70 -36.43 23.43
C LEU A 23 7.53 -35.09 22.71
N TRP A 24 8.42 -34.12 22.96
CA TRP A 24 8.25 -32.76 22.44
C TRP A 24 9.02 -32.49 21.14
N LEU A 25 10.17 -33.15 20.92
CA LEU A 25 11.02 -32.93 19.75
C LEU A 25 10.32 -33.29 18.43
N PRO A 26 9.56 -34.40 18.31
CA PRO A 26 8.80 -34.68 17.08
C PRO A 26 7.76 -33.60 16.79
N ALA A 27 7.03 -33.12 17.81
CA ALA A 27 6.03 -32.08 17.64
C ALA A 27 6.65 -30.73 17.22
N VAL A 28 7.74 -30.33 17.86
CA VAL A 28 8.50 -29.11 17.53
C VAL A 28 9.08 -29.21 16.11
N THR A 29 9.69 -30.36 15.78
CA THR A 29 10.27 -30.60 14.45
C THR A 29 9.20 -30.60 13.37
N ALA A 30 8.06 -31.27 13.58
CA ALA A 30 6.94 -31.27 12.65
C ALA A 30 6.38 -29.85 12.44
N TYR A 31 6.25 -29.06 13.50
CA TYR A 31 5.82 -27.66 13.43
C TYR A 31 6.77 -26.83 12.55
N PHE A 32 8.09 -26.90 12.78
CA PHE A 32 9.07 -26.16 12.00
C PHE A 32 9.16 -26.67 10.55
N ALA A 33 9.13 -27.98 10.34
CA ALA A 33 9.09 -28.59 9.02
C ALA A 33 7.87 -28.10 8.22
N TRP A 34 6.69 -28.04 8.85
CA TRP A 34 5.48 -27.51 8.21
C TRP A 34 5.59 -26.01 7.88
N LYS A 35 6.15 -25.21 8.79
CA LYS A 35 6.38 -23.77 8.54
C LYS A 35 7.39 -23.55 7.42
N PHE A 36 8.44 -24.36 7.36
CA PHE A 36 9.46 -24.31 6.31
C PHE A 36 8.90 -24.76 4.98
N TRP A 37 8.16 -25.87 4.94
CA TRP A 37 7.43 -26.34 3.76
C TRP A 37 6.55 -25.23 3.17
N LEU A 38 5.71 -24.60 4.01
CA LEU A 38 4.85 -23.51 3.56
C LEU A 38 5.61 -22.28 3.09
N TYR A 39 6.77 -22.01 3.68
CA TYR A 39 7.63 -20.92 3.23
C TYR A 39 8.24 -21.24 1.86
N TYR A 40 8.78 -22.45 1.70
CA TYR A 40 9.39 -22.94 0.46
C TYR A 40 8.40 -22.93 -0.71
N ILE A 41 7.23 -23.57 -0.59
CA ILE A 41 6.28 -23.64 -1.70
C ILE A 41 5.74 -22.26 -2.10
N ARG A 42 5.59 -21.34 -1.14
CA ARG A 42 5.12 -19.99 -1.42
C ARG A 42 6.20 -19.16 -2.10
N LEU A 43 7.45 -19.29 -1.69
CA LEU A 43 8.57 -18.68 -2.41
C LEU A 43 8.67 -19.21 -3.83
N LEU A 44 8.56 -20.53 -4.01
CA LEU A 44 8.54 -21.18 -5.32
C LEU A 44 7.36 -20.69 -6.17
N TYR A 45 6.20 -20.44 -5.56
CA TYR A 45 5.06 -19.84 -6.25
C TYR A 45 5.38 -18.41 -6.70
N VAL A 46 5.90 -17.56 -5.81
CA VAL A 46 6.25 -16.16 -6.14
C VAL A 46 7.34 -16.09 -7.21
N SER A 47 8.35 -16.97 -7.18
CA SER A 47 9.42 -16.98 -8.16
C SER A 47 8.99 -17.42 -9.56
N LYS A 48 7.81 -18.04 -9.69
CA LYS A 48 7.22 -18.46 -10.96
C LYS A 48 6.31 -17.41 -11.58
N ILE A 49 5.97 -16.35 -10.86
CA ILE A 49 5.15 -15.26 -11.38
C ILE A 49 5.99 -14.47 -12.40
N ASP A 50 5.49 -14.35 -13.62
CA ASP A 50 6.08 -13.49 -14.65
C ASP A 50 5.53 -12.07 -14.45
N TRP A 51 6.38 -11.15 -14.01
CA TRP A 51 6.00 -9.79 -13.68
C TRP A 51 6.30 -8.84 -14.83
N VAL A 52 5.39 -7.88 -15.05
CA VAL A 52 5.57 -6.81 -16.02
C VAL A 52 5.39 -5.45 -15.35
N LEU A 53 6.25 -4.50 -15.71
CA LEU A 53 6.13 -3.10 -15.31
C LEU A 53 5.57 -2.31 -16.50
N LEU A 54 4.38 -1.75 -16.32
CA LEU A 54 3.71 -0.93 -17.33
C LEU A 54 3.87 0.54 -16.96
N GLU A 55 4.56 1.31 -17.78
CA GLU A 55 4.60 2.77 -17.71
C GLU A 55 3.36 3.34 -18.39
N ILE A 56 2.67 4.24 -17.70
CA ILE A 56 1.51 4.96 -18.24
C ILE A 56 1.94 6.39 -18.54
N LYS A 57 1.99 6.73 -19.83
CA LYS A 57 2.24 8.09 -20.28
C LYS A 57 0.93 8.83 -20.45
N LEU A 58 0.82 9.96 -19.75
CA LEU A 58 -0.40 10.75 -19.70
C LEU A 58 -0.45 11.76 -20.86
N PRO A 59 -1.62 11.97 -21.50
CA PRO A 59 -1.81 13.06 -22.47
C PRO A 59 -1.82 14.43 -21.77
N ARG A 60 -1.71 15.51 -22.56
CA ARG A 60 -1.77 16.89 -22.08
C ARG A 60 -3.07 17.26 -21.37
N GLU A 61 -4.20 16.71 -21.79
CA GLU A 61 -5.51 17.00 -21.22
C GLU A 61 -6.24 15.70 -20.88
N MET A 62 -6.82 15.64 -19.68
CA MET A 62 -7.58 14.48 -19.23
C MET A 62 -8.70 14.96 -18.28
N PRO A 63 -9.88 15.32 -18.81
CA PRO A 63 -11.00 15.77 -17.99
C PRO A 63 -11.76 14.57 -17.40
N LYS A 64 -11.07 13.75 -16.60
CA LYS A 64 -11.65 12.56 -15.95
C LYS A 64 -11.52 12.69 -14.43
N SER A 65 -12.60 12.33 -13.74
CA SER A 65 -12.63 12.27 -12.27
C SER A 65 -11.81 11.08 -11.75
N PRO A 66 -11.24 11.16 -10.53
CA PRO A 66 -10.65 10.01 -9.84
C PRO A 66 -11.61 8.81 -9.71
N GLN A 67 -12.93 9.03 -9.81
CA GLN A 67 -13.94 7.96 -9.86
C GLN A 67 -13.63 6.89 -10.93
N VAL A 68 -13.02 7.28 -12.05
CA VAL A 68 -12.60 6.33 -13.09
C VAL A 68 -11.59 5.32 -12.55
N MET A 69 -10.67 5.76 -11.70
CA MET A 69 -9.69 4.87 -11.08
C MET A 69 -10.36 3.87 -10.12
N GLU A 70 -11.49 4.20 -9.49
CA GLU A 70 -12.26 3.22 -8.71
C GLU A 70 -12.72 2.04 -9.57
N ILE A 71 -13.09 2.28 -10.84
CA ILE A 71 -13.54 1.24 -11.76
C ILE A 71 -12.37 0.32 -12.12
N ILE A 72 -11.22 0.90 -12.45
CA ILE A 72 -9.98 0.15 -12.75
C ILE A 72 -9.57 -0.70 -11.53
N LEU A 73 -9.56 -0.11 -10.34
CA LEU A 73 -9.25 -0.81 -9.10
C LEU A 73 -10.26 -1.92 -8.80
N SER A 74 -11.54 -1.70 -9.05
CA SER A 74 -12.58 -2.73 -8.88
C SER A 74 -12.31 -3.94 -9.77
N ALA A 75 -11.87 -3.74 -11.01
CA ALA A 75 -11.47 -4.84 -11.89
C ALA A 75 -10.24 -5.62 -11.37
N MET A 76 -9.35 -4.93 -10.64
CA MET A 76 -8.19 -5.54 -9.98
C MET A 76 -8.54 -6.22 -8.64
N HIS A 77 -9.81 -6.24 -8.21
CA HIS A 77 -10.24 -6.87 -6.96
C HIS A 77 -10.33 -8.42 -7.09
N GLN A 78 -9.17 -9.06 -7.25
CA GLN A 78 -9.03 -10.50 -7.46
C GLN A 78 -8.90 -11.27 -6.13
N THR A 79 -9.98 -11.92 -5.68
CA THR A 79 -10.06 -12.61 -4.36
C THR A 79 -9.74 -14.11 -4.40
N ARG A 80 -9.33 -14.64 -5.56
CA ARG A 80 -9.06 -16.07 -5.75
C ARG A 80 -8.06 -16.58 -4.71
N SER A 81 -8.52 -17.51 -3.86
CA SER A 81 -7.67 -18.13 -2.83
C SER A 81 -7.43 -19.63 -3.04
N GLY A 82 -8.19 -20.29 -3.93
CA GLY A 82 -8.08 -21.72 -4.24
C GLY A 82 -8.50 -22.66 -3.11
N VAL A 83 -8.45 -23.98 -3.37
CA VAL A 83 -8.75 -25.02 -2.37
C VAL A 83 -7.51 -25.36 -1.52
N ALA A 84 -7.68 -26.22 -0.51
CA ALA A 84 -6.60 -26.61 0.40
C ALA A 84 -5.36 -27.13 -0.34
N LYS A 85 -5.56 -27.91 -1.42
CA LYS A 85 -4.47 -28.38 -2.29
C LYS A 85 -3.65 -27.23 -2.86
N ASN A 86 -4.30 -26.24 -3.48
CA ASN A 86 -3.59 -25.09 -4.06
C ASN A 86 -2.81 -24.32 -2.97
N LYS A 87 -3.43 -24.11 -1.79
CA LYS A 87 -2.82 -23.32 -0.70
C LYS A 87 -1.62 -23.98 -0.05
N TYR A 88 -1.67 -25.30 0.15
CA TYR A 88 -0.71 -26.04 0.99
C TYR A 88 0.26 -26.94 0.21
N TRP A 89 0.00 -27.20 -1.07
CA TRP A 89 0.88 -28.00 -1.93
C TRP A 89 1.40 -27.22 -3.14
N GLU A 90 0.59 -26.35 -3.74
CA GLU A 90 1.01 -25.51 -4.88
C GLU A 90 1.49 -24.13 -4.45
N GLY A 91 1.27 -23.75 -3.18
CA GLY A 91 1.68 -22.48 -2.61
C GLY A 91 0.89 -21.27 -3.10
N LEU A 92 -0.31 -21.48 -3.67
CA LEU A 92 -1.15 -20.43 -4.25
C LEU A 92 -1.34 -19.25 -3.28
N LEU A 93 -1.01 -18.06 -3.76
CA LEU A 93 -1.20 -16.79 -3.08
C LEU A 93 -2.27 -15.97 -3.79
N ARG A 94 -2.94 -15.07 -3.06
CA ARG A 94 -3.82 -14.09 -3.68
C ARG A 94 -2.96 -13.12 -4.48
N ALA A 95 -3.41 -12.75 -5.67
CA ALA A 95 -2.73 -11.78 -6.51
C ALA A 95 -2.63 -10.42 -5.79
N TRP A 96 -1.53 -9.72 -6.04
CA TRP A 96 -1.32 -8.36 -5.59
C TRP A 96 -0.73 -7.54 -6.72
N PHE A 97 -0.90 -6.23 -6.63
CA PHE A 97 -0.50 -5.27 -7.64
C PHE A 97 0.24 -4.11 -6.98
N SER A 98 1.13 -3.46 -7.71
CA SER A 98 1.82 -2.24 -7.27
C SER A 98 1.37 -1.07 -8.12
N LEU A 99 0.94 0.00 -7.46
CA LEU A 99 0.66 1.29 -8.07
C LEU A 99 1.80 2.24 -7.68
N GLU A 100 2.54 2.75 -8.66
CA GLU A 100 3.79 3.47 -8.42
C GLU A 100 3.75 4.85 -9.08
N ILE A 101 4.23 5.86 -8.34
CA ILE A 101 4.51 7.21 -8.86
C ILE A 101 5.98 7.48 -8.58
N ILE A 102 6.75 7.77 -9.61
CA ILE A 102 8.21 7.88 -9.54
C ILE A 102 8.61 9.25 -10.05
N SER A 103 9.37 9.99 -9.27
CA SER A 103 10.12 11.15 -9.72
C SER A 103 11.58 10.76 -9.91
N LYS A 104 12.04 10.84 -11.16
CA LYS A 104 13.43 10.69 -11.55
C LYS A 104 13.96 12.07 -11.95
N GLU A 105 14.76 12.67 -11.08
CA GLU A 105 15.36 13.99 -11.31
C GLU A 105 14.33 15.07 -11.69
N GLY A 106 13.14 14.98 -11.09
CA GLY A 106 12.03 15.91 -11.34
C GLY A 106 11.07 15.46 -12.45
N SER A 107 11.40 14.44 -13.24
CA SER A 107 10.48 13.85 -14.21
C SER A 107 9.57 12.81 -13.55
N ILE A 108 8.25 12.97 -13.68
CA ILE A 108 7.24 12.14 -13.00
C ILE A 108 6.68 11.09 -13.95
N HIS A 109 6.68 9.85 -13.48
CA HIS A 109 6.23 8.66 -14.20
C HIS A 109 5.24 7.85 -13.36
N PHE A 110 4.22 7.30 -14.01
CA PHE A 110 3.23 6.43 -13.39
C PHE A 110 3.46 5.00 -13.85
N TYR A 111 3.45 4.05 -12.90
CA TYR A 111 3.60 2.63 -13.24
C TYR A 111 2.57 1.74 -12.56
N PHE A 112 2.26 0.65 -13.26
CA PHE A 112 1.59 -0.53 -12.73
C PHE A 112 2.56 -1.71 -12.78
N TYR A 113 2.92 -2.28 -11.64
CA TYR A 113 3.67 -3.54 -11.58
C TYR A 113 2.71 -4.69 -11.28
N ILE A 114 2.53 -5.57 -12.25
CA ILE A 114 1.47 -6.57 -12.27
C ILE A 114 1.98 -7.92 -12.76
N ASP A 115 1.31 -8.99 -12.34
CA ASP A 115 1.50 -10.30 -12.97
C ASP A 115 1.01 -10.21 -14.42
N LYS A 116 1.84 -10.66 -15.36
CA LYS A 116 1.59 -10.64 -16.81
C LYS A 116 0.29 -11.33 -17.18
N TYR A 117 -0.16 -12.30 -16.39
CA TYR A 117 -1.48 -12.91 -16.53
C TYR A 117 -2.63 -11.88 -16.53
N TYR A 118 -2.52 -10.81 -15.74
CA TYR A 118 -3.52 -9.74 -15.65
C TYR A 118 -3.24 -8.56 -16.58
N ARG A 119 -2.18 -8.59 -17.41
CA ARG A 119 -1.82 -7.48 -18.30
C ARG A 119 -2.98 -7.03 -19.18
N ARG A 120 -3.59 -7.97 -19.91
CA ARG A 120 -4.73 -7.68 -20.80
C ARG A 120 -5.92 -7.08 -20.05
N LEU A 121 -6.18 -7.57 -18.83
CA LEU A 121 -7.26 -7.03 -17.98
C LEU A 121 -6.97 -5.56 -17.64
N VAL A 122 -5.79 -5.27 -17.10
CA VAL A 122 -5.43 -3.90 -16.68
C VAL A 122 -5.37 -2.94 -17.86
N GLU A 123 -4.71 -3.31 -18.96
CA GLU A 123 -4.64 -2.48 -20.17
C GLU A 123 -6.04 -2.18 -20.73
N SER A 124 -6.93 -3.18 -20.80
CA SER A 124 -8.29 -2.98 -21.31
C SER A 124 -9.10 -2.00 -20.45
N GLN A 125 -8.96 -2.07 -19.13
CA GLN A 125 -9.66 -1.18 -18.21
C GLN A 125 -9.12 0.25 -18.29
N ILE A 126 -7.80 0.41 -18.42
CA ILE A 126 -7.18 1.72 -18.61
C ILE A 126 -7.62 2.32 -19.94
N TYR A 127 -7.48 1.63 -21.07
CA TYR A 127 -7.86 2.16 -22.38
C TYR A 127 -9.36 2.45 -22.52
N ALA A 128 -10.22 1.65 -21.86
CA ALA A 128 -11.67 1.87 -21.90
C ALA A 128 -12.09 3.23 -21.30
N HIS A 129 -11.35 3.71 -20.30
CA HIS A 129 -11.68 4.98 -19.64
C HIS A 129 -10.72 6.13 -19.96
N TYR A 130 -9.50 5.79 -20.37
CA TYR A 130 -8.42 6.69 -20.75
C TYR A 130 -7.90 6.30 -22.14
N PRO A 131 -8.67 6.51 -23.22
CA PRO A 131 -8.27 6.08 -24.56
C PRO A 131 -7.01 6.79 -25.08
N GLU A 132 -6.69 7.96 -24.53
CA GLU A 132 -5.57 8.81 -24.95
C GLU A 132 -4.25 8.51 -24.21
N VAL A 133 -4.24 7.64 -23.19
CA VAL A 133 -2.97 7.28 -22.53
C VAL A 133 -2.19 6.31 -23.40
N GLU A 134 -0.86 6.34 -23.29
CA GLU A 134 -0.02 5.29 -23.88
C GLU A 134 0.55 4.39 -22.81
N ILE A 135 0.39 3.08 -22.99
CA ILE A 135 0.92 2.06 -22.09
C ILE A 135 2.16 1.44 -22.74
N HIS A 136 3.30 1.57 -22.07
CA HIS A 136 4.58 1.02 -22.51
C HIS A 136 5.11 0.01 -21.50
N GLU A 137 5.69 -1.09 -21.96
CA GLU A 137 6.42 -2.00 -21.07
C GLU A 137 7.80 -1.40 -20.78
N ALA A 138 8.10 -1.16 -19.51
CA ALA A 138 9.33 -0.53 -19.07
C ALA A 138 10.25 -1.51 -18.35
N ALA A 139 11.55 -1.28 -18.46
CA ALA A 139 12.53 -1.94 -17.59
C ALA A 139 12.34 -1.45 -16.15
N ASP A 140 12.61 -2.32 -15.18
CA ASP A 140 12.51 -1.97 -13.77
C ASP A 140 13.52 -0.87 -13.41
N TYR A 141 13.02 0.34 -13.18
CA TYR A 141 13.82 1.53 -12.84
C TYR A 141 14.67 1.33 -11.59
N THR A 142 14.30 0.41 -10.70
CA THR A 142 15.10 0.15 -9.48
C THR A 142 16.46 -0.46 -9.79
N LYS A 143 16.63 -1.12 -10.94
CA LYS A 143 17.89 -1.75 -11.35
C LYS A 143 19.02 -0.74 -11.56
N GLU A 144 18.70 0.49 -11.94
CA GLU A 144 19.69 1.56 -12.09
C GLU A 144 20.36 1.93 -10.75
N PHE A 145 19.70 1.63 -9.63
CA PHE A 145 20.15 1.97 -8.28
C PHE A 145 20.69 0.75 -7.51
N ILE A 146 20.69 -0.42 -8.15
CA ILE A 146 21.20 -1.68 -7.58
C ILE A 146 22.54 -1.97 -8.26
N VAL A 147 23.64 -1.67 -7.58
CA VAL A 147 24.92 -2.31 -7.89
C VAL A 147 24.94 -3.63 -7.12
N GLU A 148 25.34 -4.73 -7.78
CA GLU A 148 25.42 -6.08 -7.18
C GLU A 148 26.22 -6.08 -5.85
N ASP A 149 27.13 -5.11 -5.68
CA ASP A 149 27.74 -4.77 -4.40
C ASP A 149 26.94 -3.66 -3.65
N THR A 150 26.27 -4.07 -2.57
CA THR A 150 25.48 -3.17 -1.73
C THR A 150 26.34 -2.14 -0.99
N GLU A 151 27.65 -2.38 -0.79
CA GLU A 151 28.55 -1.42 -0.16
C GLU A 151 29.01 -0.32 -1.14
N ALA A 152 29.15 -0.65 -2.43
CA ALA A 152 29.40 0.34 -3.48
C ALA A 152 28.14 1.21 -3.71
N SER A 153 26.96 0.60 -3.78
CA SER A 153 25.67 1.32 -3.90
C SER A 153 25.44 2.32 -2.75
N LYS A 154 25.88 1.98 -1.53
CA LYS A 154 25.79 2.86 -0.34
C LYS A 154 26.75 4.05 -0.38
N LYS A 155 27.87 3.95 -1.10
CA LYS A 155 28.80 5.06 -1.30
C LYS A 155 28.26 6.05 -2.35
N GLU A 156 27.50 5.54 -3.31
CA GLU A 156 26.93 6.35 -4.40
C GLU A 156 25.57 6.96 -4.07
N TRP A 157 24.77 6.34 -3.20
CA TRP A 157 23.41 6.77 -2.90
C TRP A 157 23.05 6.73 -1.42
N VAL A 158 22.40 7.81 -0.95
CA VAL A 158 21.78 7.90 0.36
C VAL A 158 20.29 7.59 0.24
N ILE A 159 19.86 6.55 0.95
CA ILE A 159 18.48 6.07 0.93
C ILE A 159 17.78 6.40 2.24
N HIS A 160 16.60 7.01 2.13
CA HIS A 160 15.63 7.14 3.19
C HIS A 160 14.27 6.59 2.76
N ALA A 161 13.67 5.72 3.57
CA ALA A 161 12.38 5.13 3.27
C ALA A 161 11.50 5.05 4.51
N ALA A 162 10.19 5.09 4.32
CA ALA A 162 9.23 4.78 5.36
C ALA A 162 7.94 4.19 4.79
N GLU A 163 7.17 3.58 5.67
CA GLU A 163 5.83 3.07 5.38
C GLU A 163 4.79 3.96 6.05
N TYR A 164 3.53 3.83 5.67
CA TYR A 164 2.41 4.47 6.35
C TYR A 164 1.56 3.44 7.11
N LYS A 165 0.86 3.94 8.11
CA LYS A 165 -0.25 3.27 8.81
C LYS A 165 -1.39 4.25 9.00
N LEU A 166 -2.59 3.73 9.18
CA LEU A 166 -3.74 4.54 9.60
C LEU A 166 -3.63 4.96 11.07
N SER A 167 -4.27 6.08 11.39
CA SER A 167 -4.30 6.68 12.72
C SER A 167 -5.34 6.03 13.62
N LYS A 168 -6.47 5.63 13.04
CA LYS A 168 -7.58 4.90 13.66
C LYS A 168 -7.73 3.53 12.99
N GLU A 169 -8.72 2.76 13.44
CA GLU A 169 -9.07 1.47 12.85
C GLU A 169 -9.47 1.59 11.37
N ASP A 170 -9.26 0.52 10.61
CA ASP A 170 -9.39 0.49 9.15
C ASP A 170 -10.81 0.80 8.65
N VAL A 171 -11.83 0.73 9.51
CA VAL A 171 -13.22 1.01 9.14
C VAL A 171 -13.51 2.51 9.01
N TYR A 172 -12.71 3.35 9.66
CA TYR A 172 -12.83 4.80 9.54
C TYR A 172 -12.15 5.24 8.24
N PRO A 173 -12.84 5.96 7.34
CA PRO A 173 -12.24 6.36 6.09
C PRO A 173 -11.30 7.56 6.24
N ILE A 174 -10.37 7.69 5.30
CA ILE A 174 -9.63 8.94 5.05
C ILE A 174 -10.52 9.96 4.32
N LYS A 175 -10.04 11.19 4.16
CA LYS A 175 -10.69 12.12 3.22
C LYS A 175 -10.54 11.60 1.80
N THR A 176 -11.62 11.58 1.04
CA THR A 176 -11.65 11.08 -0.32
C THR A 176 -11.80 12.19 -1.34
N TYR A 177 -11.61 11.89 -2.62
CA TYR A 177 -11.82 12.85 -3.72
C TYR A 177 -13.24 13.45 -3.74
N ILE A 178 -14.23 12.78 -3.14
CA ILE A 178 -15.61 13.29 -3.00
C ILE A 178 -15.66 14.44 -2.01
N ASP A 179 -14.89 14.39 -0.92
CA ASP A 179 -14.78 15.51 0.04
C ASP A 179 -14.17 16.75 -0.63
N TYR A 180 -13.33 16.54 -1.65
CA TYR A 180 -12.73 17.58 -2.50
C TYR A 180 -13.62 17.97 -3.70
N LYS A 181 -14.84 17.41 -3.81
CA LYS A 181 -15.80 17.67 -4.89
C LYS A 181 -15.25 17.37 -6.30
N LEU A 182 -14.33 16.41 -6.40
CA LEU A 182 -13.72 15.98 -7.66
C LEU A 182 -14.60 14.99 -8.44
N ASP A 183 -15.69 14.52 -7.82
CA ASP A 183 -16.77 13.76 -8.46
C ASP A 183 -17.66 14.65 -9.36
N LYS A 184 -17.78 15.93 -9.03
CA LYS A 184 -18.66 16.86 -9.74
C LYS A 184 -17.94 17.47 -10.94
N LEU A 185 -18.38 17.08 -12.14
CA LEU A 185 -17.85 17.62 -13.40
C LEU A 185 -18.15 19.12 -13.57
N GLU A 186 -19.27 19.58 -13.03
CA GLU A 186 -19.76 20.98 -13.08
C GLU A 186 -18.91 21.96 -12.28
N THR A 187 -18.06 21.48 -11.36
CA THR A 187 -17.13 22.36 -10.64
C THR A 187 -16.13 22.93 -11.66
N GLU A 188 -16.02 24.25 -11.73
CA GLU A 188 -14.99 24.92 -12.53
C GLU A 188 -13.61 24.33 -12.22
N GLU A 189 -12.79 24.08 -13.25
CA GLU A 189 -11.49 23.43 -13.05
C GLU A 189 -10.58 24.22 -12.10
N GLU A 190 -10.73 25.54 -12.04
CA GLU A 190 -9.99 26.42 -11.12
C GLU A 190 -10.37 26.22 -9.64
N MET A 191 -11.56 25.70 -9.36
CA MET A 191 -12.02 25.41 -7.99
C MET A 191 -11.76 23.97 -7.55
N LYS A 192 -11.29 23.10 -8.46
CA LYS A 192 -10.92 21.73 -8.14
C LYS A 192 -9.58 21.73 -7.43
N ASN A 193 -9.56 21.35 -6.15
CA ASN A 193 -8.33 21.14 -5.41
C ASN A 193 -8.07 19.63 -5.31
N ASP A 194 -7.23 19.11 -6.19
CA ASP A 194 -6.81 17.71 -6.15
C ASP A 194 -5.83 17.49 -5.00
N PRO A 195 -6.12 16.61 -4.02
CA PRO A 195 -5.15 16.32 -2.99
C PRO A 195 -3.84 15.78 -3.61
N LEU A 196 -3.87 14.89 -4.60
CA LEU A 196 -2.64 14.30 -5.14
C LEU A 196 -1.65 15.33 -5.72
N ALA A 197 -2.12 16.55 -6.05
CA ALA A 197 -1.31 17.67 -6.51
C ALA A 197 -0.11 17.97 -5.59
N SER A 198 -0.29 18.00 -4.26
CA SER A 198 0.82 18.33 -3.34
C SER A 198 1.94 17.29 -3.37
N LEU A 199 1.62 16.01 -3.61
CA LEU A 199 2.63 14.97 -3.77
C LEU A 199 3.36 15.12 -5.11
N ILE A 200 2.60 15.36 -6.19
CA ILE A 200 3.12 15.51 -7.55
C ILE A 200 4.02 16.76 -7.65
N GLU A 201 3.62 17.88 -7.05
CA GLU A 201 4.42 19.10 -7.01
C GLU A 201 5.74 18.89 -6.28
N LEU A 202 5.70 18.28 -5.09
CA LEU A 202 6.91 17.90 -4.35
C LEU A 202 7.83 17.01 -5.20
N MET A 203 7.25 16.01 -5.86
CA MET A 203 7.97 15.13 -6.78
C MET A 203 8.58 15.89 -7.97
N GLY A 204 7.92 16.93 -8.48
CA GLY A 204 8.45 17.76 -9.56
C GLY A 204 9.59 18.69 -9.13
N THR A 205 9.78 18.92 -7.83
CA THR A 205 10.91 19.73 -7.31
C THR A 205 12.24 18.99 -7.17
N MET A 206 12.26 17.67 -7.39
CA MET A 206 13.49 16.89 -7.31
C MET A 206 14.50 17.38 -8.34
N LYS A 207 15.78 17.49 -7.95
CA LYS A 207 16.87 17.93 -8.84
C LYS A 207 17.65 16.74 -9.41
N GLU A 208 18.61 17.03 -10.28
CA GLU A 208 19.57 16.04 -10.78
C GLU A 208 20.26 15.30 -9.61
N GLY A 209 20.29 13.97 -9.68
CA GLY A 209 20.78 13.13 -8.60
C GLY A 209 19.85 12.97 -7.40
N GLU A 210 18.61 13.47 -7.44
CA GLU A 210 17.54 13.20 -6.48
C GLU A 210 16.39 12.41 -7.11
N ASN A 211 15.92 11.38 -6.40
CA ASN A 211 14.84 10.52 -6.86
C ASN A 211 13.86 10.27 -5.71
N MET A 212 12.57 10.34 -6.00
CA MET A 212 11.51 10.05 -5.04
C MET A 212 10.56 9.02 -5.61
N TRP A 213 10.31 7.98 -4.84
CA TRP A 213 9.46 6.88 -5.26
C TRP A 213 8.32 6.69 -4.28
N TYR A 214 7.09 6.71 -4.78
CA TYR A 214 5.87 6.38 -4.07
C TYR A 214 5.36 5.03 -4.57
N GLN A 215 4.97 4.15 -3.65
CA GLN A 215 4.44 2.84 -4.00
C GLN A 215 3.28 2.48 -3.07
N ALA A 216 2.14 2.18 -3.68
CA ALA A 216 0.97 1.59 -3.03
C ALA A 216 0.78 0.15 -3.53
N LEU A 217 1.14 -0.80 -2.69
CA LEU A 217 0.86 -2.21 -2.93
C LEU A 217 -0.56 -2.53 -2.49
N ILE A 218 -1.33 -3.18 -3.35
CA ILE A 218 -2.73 -3.54 -3.10
C ILE A 218 -2.97 -5.04 -3.29
N ARG A 219 -3.82 -5.61 -2.45
CA ARG A 219 -4.30 -7.00 -2.57
C ARG A 219 -5.76 -7.05 -2.14
N ALA A 220 -6.61 -7.65 -2.96
CA ALA A 220 -8.05 -7.72 -2.68
C ALA A 220 -8.33 -8.33 -1.30
N ASN A 221 -9.15 -7.64 -0.49
CA ASN A 221 -9.57 -8.11 0.82
C ASN A 221 -10.80 -9.04 0.71
N THR A 222 -11.10 -9.72 1.81
CA THR A 222 -12.30 -10.54 2.01
C THR A 222 -13.30 -9.78 2.87
N THR A 223 -14.48 -10.36 3.12
CA THR A 223 -15.62 -9.70 3.79
C THR A 223 -15.45 -9.38 5.28
N LYS A 224 -14.32 -9.76 5.90
CA LYS A 224 -14.13 -9.68 7.36
C LYS A 224 -14.09 -8.25 7.91
N TRP A 225 -13.63 -7.29 7.12
CA TRP A 225 -13.53 -5.91 7.59
C TRP A 225 -14.87 -5.19 7.54
N GLN A 226 -15.75 -5.56 6.61
CA GLN A 226 -17.14 -5.09 6.60
C GLN A 226 -17.90 -5.54 7.86
N GLU A 227 -17.66 -6.77 8.33
CA GLU A 227 -18.23 -7.25 9.60
C GLU A 227 -17.70 -6.45 10.81
N ALA A 228 -16.42 -6.07 10.80
CA ALA A 228 -15.85 -5.21 11.83
C ALA A 228 -16.49 -3.82 11.82
N GLY A 229 -16.73 -3.25 10.63
CA GLY A 229 -17.44 -1.97 10.48
C GLY A 229 -18.85 -2.01 11.01
N LYS A 230 -19.63 -3.06 10.67
CA LYS A 230 -20.98 -3.25 11.21
C LYS A 230 -21.00 -3.28 12.74
N LYS A 231 -20.08 -4.01 13.37
CA LYS A 231 -19.96 -4.04 14.85
C LYS A 231 -19.64 -2.68 15.45
N ILE A 232 -18.86 -1.85 14.76
CA ILE A 232 -18.51 -0.51 15.24
C ILE A 232 -19.71 0.43 15.10
N VAL A 233 -20.44 0.34 13.99
CA VAL A 233 -21.70 1.06 13.78
C VAL A 233 -22.73 0.67 14.84
N ASP A 234 -22.94 -0.62 15.07
CA ASP A 234 -23.91 -1.11 16.07
C ASP A 234 -23.53 -0.65 17.50
N LYS A 235 -22.24 -0.58 17.80
CA LYS A 235 -21.74 0.00 19.05
C LYS A 235 -22.01 1.50 19.17
N ILE A 236 -21.77 2.28 18.11
CA ILE A 236 -22.06 3.73 18.10
C ILE A 236 -23.57 3.98 18.24
N MET A 237 -24.38 3.19 17.55
CA MET A 237 -25.84 3.24 17.63
C MET A 237 -26.40 2.64 18.93
N LYS A 238 -25.56 2.18 19.86
CA LYS A 238 -25.92 1.51 21.12
C LYS A 238 -26.88 0.32 20.94
N ARG A 239 -26.83 -0.37 19.80
CA ARG A 239 -27.67 -1.54 19.51
C ARG A 239 -27.22 -2.79 20.29
N ASP A 240 -25.97 -2.82 20.72
CA ASP A 240 -25.35 -3.93 21.46
C ASP A 240 -25.59 -3.88 22.99
N GLU A 241 -26.17 -2.80 23.51
CA GLU A 241 -26.50 -2.73 24.94
C GLU A 241 -27.65 -3.72 25.23
N LYS A 242 -27.31 -4.84 25.90
CA LYS A 242 -28.28 -5.82 26.37
C LYS A 242 -29.36 -5.10 27.19
N LYS A 243 -30.56 -5.04 26.62
CA LYS A 243 -31.79 -4.64 27.31
C LYS A 243 -31.89 -5.39 28.63
N LYS A 244 -31.80 -4.70 29.77
CA LYS A 244 -32.25 -5.27 31.04
C LYS A 244 -33.78 -5.37 30.97
N GLU A 245 -34.34 -6.52 31.35
CA GLU A 245 -35.78 -6.67 31.47
C GLU A 245 -36.34 -5.61 32.43
N GLY A 246 -37.17 -4.69 31.91
CA GLY A 246 -37.87 -3.67 32.70
C GLY A 246 -37.46 -2.21 32.49
N GLU A 247 -36.44 -1.88 31.71
CA GLU A 247 -36.10 -0.47 31.41
C GLU A 247 -36.92 0.07 30.22
N THR A 248 -37.61 1.20 30.43
CA THR A 248 -38.29 1.94 29.37
C THR A 248 -37.28 2.44 28.35
N ILE A 249 -37.53 2.18 27.07
CA ILE A 249 -36.70 2.66 25.97
C ILE A 249 -36.75 4.20 25.96
N ASP A 250 -35.68 4.85 26.41
CA ASP A 250 -35.49 6.26 26.18
C ASP A 250 -35.08 6.48 24.71
N PHE A 251 -36.08 6.69 23.86
CA PHE A 251 -35.90 7.03 22.44
C PHE A 251 -35.08 8.33 22.25
N GLY A 252 -34.97 9.20 23.27
CA GLY A 252 -34.10 10.36 23.27
C GLY A 252 -32.62 10.01 23.40
N ALA A 253 -32.27 9.03 24.25
CA ALA A 253 -30.90 8.53 24.45
C ALA A 253 -30.34 7.69 23.28
N MET A 254 -31.22 7.27 22.35
CA MET A 254 -30.89 6.60 21.09
C MET A 254 -30.72 7.55 19.90
N ARG A 255 -30.96 8.86 20.06
CA ARG A 255 -30.67 9.84 19.01
C ARG A 255 -29.17 10.13 18.99
N LEU A 256 -28.52 9.74 17.90
CA LEU A 256 -27.12 10.11 17.64
C LEU A 256 -26.99 11.64 17.62
N SER A 257 -25.90 12.15 18.17
CA SER A 257 -25.50 13.53 17.90
C SER A 257 -25.21 13.71 16.40
N PRO A 258 -25.31 14.95 15.86
CA PRO A 258 -24.99 15.19 14.45
C PRO A 258 -23.59 14.68 14.05
N GLY A 259 -22.60 14.79 14.94
CA GLY A 259 -21.26 14.27 14.70
C GLY A 259 -21.18 12.74 14.65
N GLU A 260 -21.90 12.05 15.53
CA GLU A 260 -21.95 10.57 15.52
C GLU A 260 -22.70 10.04 14.30
N HIS A 261 -23.74 10.75 13.85
CA HIS A 261 -24.45 10.41 12.61
C HIS A 261 -23.51 10.47 11.41
N LEU A 262 -22.76 11.57 11.26
CA LEU A 262 -21.78 11.74 10.17
C LEU A 262 -20.69 10.66 10.19
N ILE A 263 -20.20 10.28 11.37
CA ILE A 263 -19.19 9.21 11.50
C ILE A 263 -19.79 7.86 11.11
N THR A 264 -21.00 7.56 11.56
CA THR A 264 -21.69 6.29 11.29
C THR A 264 -21.94 6.13 9.79
N GLU A 265 -22.49 7.17 9.16
CA GLU A 265 -22.75 7.21 7.72
C GLU A 265 -21.45 7.06 6.91
N ALA A 266 -20.37 7.74 7.32
CA ALA A 266 -19.07 7.62 6.68
C ALA A 266 -18.51 6.18 6.78
N ILE A 267 -18.66 5.51 7.92
CA ILE A 267 -18.23 4.11 8.09
C ILE A 267 -19.09 3.18 7.22
N GLU A 268 -20.41 3.33 7.23
CA GLU A 268 -21.32 2.51 6.43
C GLU A 268 -21.02 2.64 4.93
N LYS A 269 -20.83 3.87 4.45
CA LYS A 269 -20.40 4.12 3.07
C LYS A 269 -19.04 3.48 2.79
N ASN A 270 -18.07 3.63 3.70
CA ASN A 270 -16.73 3.08 3.53
C ASN A 270 -16.75 1.56 3.33
N VAL A 271 -17.43 0.83 4.22
CA VAL A 271 -17.49 -0.64 4.19
C VAL A 271 -18.40 -1.19 3.09
N SER A 272 -19.26 -0.36 2.50
CA SER A 272 -20.11 -0.76 1.37
C SER A 272 -19.32 -1.00 0.07
N LYS A 273 -18.11 -0.43 -0.03
CA LYS A 273 -17.24 -0.55 -1.20
C LYS A 273 -16.26 -1.73 -1.10
N LEU A 274 -15.66 -2.09 -2.23
CA LEU A 274 -14.63 -3.14 -2.27
C LEU A 274 -13.37 -2.68 -1.52
N GLY A 275 -12.84 -3.54 -0.65
CA GLY A 275 -11.70 -3.23 0.20
C GLY A 275 -10.42 -3.94 -0.24
N PHE A 276 -9.28 -3.29 -0.08
CA PHE A 276 -7.96 -3.85 -0.36
C PHE A 276 -7.09 -3.84 0.89
N ASP A 277 -6.33 -4.90 1.12
CA ASP A 277 -5.14 -4.80 1.97
C ASP A 277 -4.13 -3.89 1.24
N VAL A 278 -3.68 -2.82 1.89
CA VAL A 278 -2.78 -1.83 1.32
C VAL A 278 -1.49 -1.71 2.14
N CYS A 279 -0.37 -1.58 1.44
CA CYS A 279 0.90 -1.14 2.01
C CYS A 279 1.42 0.04 1.19
N VAL A 280 1.36 1.24 1.77
CA VAL A 280 1.93 2.45 1.16
C VAL A 280 3.31 2.71 1.74
N ARG A 281 4.28 2.99 0.87
CA ARG A 281 5.63 3.36 1.25
C ARG A 281 6.23 4.35 0.28
N PHE A 282 7.22 5.08 0.79
CA PHE A 282 8.06 5.94 -0.03
C PHE A 282 9.53 5.59 0.15
N VAL A 283 10.30 5.89 -0.89
CA VAL A 283 11.75 5.81 -0.90
C VAL A 283 12.27 7.10 -1.53
N TYR A 284 13.18 7.76 -0.84
CA TYR A 284 13.95 8.89 -1.34
C TYR A 284 15.40 8.42 -1.49
N VAL A 285 15.92 8.52 -2.71
CA VAL A 285 17.25 8.09 -3.10
C VAL A 285 17.96 9.29 -3.71
N ALA A 286 19.06 9.73 -3.12
CA ALA A 286 19.81 10.87 -3.62
C ALA A 286 21.32 10.64 -3.52
N LYS A 287 22.10 11.29 -4.39
CA LYS A 287 23.56 11.31 -4.26
C LYS A 287 23.95 11.95 -2.91
N PRO A 288 25.05 11.50 -2.25
CA PRO A 288 25.44 12.00 -0.93
C PRO A 288 25.56 13.52 -0.83
N ASP A 289 26.04 14.18 -1.88
CA ASP A 289 26.19 15.63 -1.96
C ASP A 289 24.89 16.38 -2.25
N LYS A 290 23.86 15.68 -2.76
CA LYS A 290 22.54 16.23 -3.10
C LYS A 290 21.45 15.91 -2.08
N TYR A 291 21.71 14.98 -1.15
CA TYR A 291 20.70 14.51 -0.20
C TYR A 291 20.16 15.65 0.68
N ASN A 292 18.85 15.83 0.65
CA ASN A 292 18.15 16.83 1.44
C ASN A 292 17.21 16.19 2.46
N HIS A 293 17.53 16.34 3.75
CA HIS A 293 16.69 15.80 4.82
C HIS A 293 15.31 16.48 4.90
N VAL A 294 15.15 17.72 4.43
CA VAL A 294 13.87 18.43 4.45
C VAL A 294 12.83 17.71 3.58
N VAL A 295 13.24 17.21 2.41
CA VAL A 295 12.39 16.45 1.48
C VAL A 295 11.70 15.29 2.20
N THR A 296 12.42 14.61 3.10
CA THR A 296 11.86 13.46 3.86
C THR A 296 10.70 13.82 4.80
N ASN A 297 10.67 15.06 5.30
CA ASN A 297 9.58 15.58 6.11
C ASN A 297 8.46 16.15 5.23
N SER A 298 8.79 16.74 4.08
CA SER A 298 7.81 17.22 3.09
C SER A 298 6.91 16.09 2.58
N ILE A 299 7.43 14.87 2.40
CA ILE A 299 6.64 13.68 2.03
C ILE A 299 5.57 13.34 3.07
N MET A 300 5.86 13.58 4.35
CA MET A 300 4.84 13.42 5.39
C MET A 300 3.77 14.50 5.28
N GLY A 301 4.18 15.74 4.99
CA GLY A 301 3.28 16.88 4.77
C GLY A 301 2.31 16.64 3.61
N SER A 302 2.79 16.14 2.47
CA SER A 302 1.92 15.86 1.31
C SER A 302 0.84 14.81 1.62
N MET A 303 1.09 13.87 2.53
CA MET A 303 0.06 12.89 2.93
C MET A 303 -0.98 13.43 3.93
N GLN A 304 -0.77 14.60 4.54
CA GLN A 304 -1.68 15.14 5.56
C GLN A 304 -3.02 15.62 4.98
N GLN A 305 -3.06 16.00 3.70
CA GLN A 305 -4.29 16.38 3.01
C GLN A 305 -5.36 15.27 3.01
N PHE A 306 -4.95 14.01 3.04
CA PHE A 306 -5.88 12.89 3.12
C PHE A 306 -6.44 12.70 4.54
N ASN A 307 -5.95 13.43 5.54
CA ASN A 307 -6.35 13.24 6.92
C ASN A 307 -7.65 14.01 7.22
N SER A 308 -8.55 13.32 7.92
CA SER A 308 -9.71 13.92 8.57
C SER A 308 -9.44 14.11 10.07
N LEU A 309 -9.94 15.20 10.64
CA LEU A 309 -9.87 15.45 12.08
C LEU A 309 -10.74 14.47 12.86
N ASN A 310 -11.92 14.13 12.33
CA ASN A 310 -12.90 13.28 12.99
C ASN A 310 -12.82 11.82 12.53
N LEU A 311 -12.27 11.54 11.35
CA LEU A 311 -12.14 10.19 10.79
C LEU A 311 -10.68 9.71 10.84
N ASN A 312 -10.16 9.15 9.75
CA ASN A 312 -8.84 8.56 9.68
C ASN A 312 -7.82 9.44 8.95
N GLY A 313 -6.57 9.01 8.98
CA GLY A 313 -5.46 9.69 8.33
C GLY A 313 -4.16 8.91 8.43
N PHE A 314 -3.20 9.26 7.59
CA PHE A 314 -1.91 8.60 7.50
C PHE A 314 -0.93 9.08 8.57
N LYS A 315 -0.21 8.11 9.16
CA LYS A 315 0.95 8.31 10.04
C LYS A 315 2.13 7.52 9.52
N ARG A 316 3.32 8.13 9.60
CA ARG A 316 4.58 7.46 9.24
C ARG A 316 4.89 6.31 10.22
N THR A 317 5.35 5.19 9.69
CA THR A 317 5.84 4.04 10.46
C THR A 317 7.04 3.40 9.76
N ASN A 318 7.78 2.55 10.47
CA ASN A 318 8.94 1.83 9.92
C ASN A 318 10.00 2.68 9.18
N SER A 319 10.13 3.98 9.51
CA SER A 319 11.12 4.88 8.88
C SER A 319 12.55 4.42 9.12
N THR A 320 13.39 4.49 8.10
CA THR A 320 14.79 4.10 8.16
C THR A 320 15.69 5.07 8.92
N SER A 321 15.22 6.28 9.25
CA SER A 321 15.99 7.29 10.01
C SER A 321 15.93 7.14 11.53
N TYR A 322 15.03 6.30 12.06
CA TYR A 322 14.85 6.13 13.49
C TYR A 322 15.08 4.68 13.91
N VAL A 323 16.15 4.45 14.67
CA VAL A 323 16.41 3.23 15.43
C VAL A 323 16.83 3.68 16.82
N ASP A 324 15.92 3.58 17.79
CA ASP A 324 16.31 3.52 19.19
C ASP A 324 17.03 2.19 19.44
N TYR A 325 17.87 2.10 20.48
CA TYR A 325 18.62 0.90 20.96
C TYR A 325 20.11 0.75 20.52
N PHE A 326 20.76 -0.26 21.13
CA PHE A 326 22.15 -0.69 20.92
C PHE A 326 22.48 -1.02 19.45
N PHE A 327 23.73 -0.83 19.04
CA PHE A 327 24.23 -1.06 17.67
C PHE A 327 23.47 -0.30 16.58
N LYS A 328 23.14 0.96 16.86
CA LYS A 328 22.34 1.85 16.00
C LYS A 328 22.74 1.81 14.52
N LYS A 329 24.01 2.04 14.19
CA LYS A 329 24.51 2.05 12.80
C LYS A 329 24.29 0.73 12.06
N THR A 330 24.58 -0.40 12.70
CA THR A 330 24.41 -1.74 12.10
C THR A 330 22.94 -2.05 11.86
N ARG A 331 22.08 -1.76 12.84
CA ARG A 331 20.63 -2.00 12.76
C ARG A 331 19.96 -1.07 11.75
N GLU A 332 20.39 0.18 11.65
CA GLU A 332 19.96 1.12 10.61
C GLU A 332 20.30 0.59 9.21
N GLY A 333 21.52 0.09 9.01
CA GLY A 333 21.95 -0.51 7.75
C GLY A 333 21.08 -1.71 7.35
N TRP A 334 20.80 -2.63 8.29
CA TRP A 334 19.91 -3.77 8.04
C TRP A 334 18.48 -3.36 7.75
N LYS A 335 17.95 -2.35 8.45
CA LYS A 335 16.60 -1.83 8.23
C LYS A 335 16.47 -1.18 6.86
N LYS A 336 17.47 -0.37 6.45
CA LYS A 336 17.56 0.22 5.12
C LYS A 336 17.60 -0.85 4.03
N LYS A 337 18.50 -1.83 4.16
CA LYS A 337 18.60 -2.96 3.22
C LYS A 337 17.28 -3.72 3.12
N ARG A 338 16.71 -4.14 4.25
CA ARG A 338 15.44 -4.88 4.28
C ARG A 338 14.28 -4.07 3.68
N MET A 339 14.26 -2.75 3.86
CA MET A 339 13.25 -1.87 3.28
C MET A 339 13.41 -1.76 1.76
N PHE A 340 14.64 -1.53 1.32
CA PHE A 340 14.98 -1.42 -0.09
C PHE A 340 14.71 -2.74 -0.83
N ASP A 341 15.17 -3.88 -0.30
CA ASP A 341 14.88 -5.19 -0.87
C ASP A 341 13.36 -5.42 -0.97
N ALA A 342 12.60 -5.05 0.07
CA ALA A 342 11.15 -5.20 0.05
C ALA A 342 10.49 -4.32 -1.02
N TYR A 343 11.03 -3.12 -1.24
CA TYR A 343 10.59 -2.18 -2.27
C TYR A 343 10.83 -2.73 -3.67
N VAL A 344 12.08 -3.09 -3.97
CA VAL A 344 12.52 -3.67 -5.25
C VAL A 344 11.70 -4.90 -5.61
N ASN A 345 11.50 -5.81 -4.65
CA ASN A 345 10.74 -7.04 -4.86
C ASN A 345 9.22 -6.84 -4.83
N ARG A 346 8.69 -5.60 -4.71
CA ARG A 346 7.26 -5.29 -4.53
C ARG A 346 6.58 -6.17 -3.46
N SER A 347 7.33 -6.52 -2.41
CA SER A 347 6.87 -7.46 -1.39
C SER A 347 6.36 -6.72 -0.15
N ALA A 348 5.09 -6.95 0.18
CA ALA A 348 4.47 -6.52 1.44
C ALA A 348 3.55 -7.57 2.07
N PHE A 349 2.89 -8.39 1.28
CA PHE A 349 1.79 -9.25 1.76
C PHE A 349 2.23 -10.62 2.29
N TYR A 350 3.39 -11.09 1.81
CA TYR A 350 3.89 -12.44 2.02
C TYR A 350 5.35 -12.41 2.48
N LYS A 351 5.83 -13.54 3.01
CA LYS A 351 7.25 -13.69 3.30
C LYS A 351 8.06 -13.62 1.99
N PRO A 352 9.30 -13.12 2.00
CA PRO A 352 10.15 -12.84 3.17
C PRO A 352 9.95 -11.45 3.80
N TYR A 353 9.38 -10.50 3.06
CA TYR A 353 9.21 -9.12 3.50
C TYR A 353 7.76 -8.77 3.84
N LYS A 354 7.09 -9.62 4.62
CA LYS A 354 5.73 -9.34 5.09
C LYS A 354 5.73 -8.06 5.95
N ARG A 355 4.90 -7.10 5.58
CA ARG A 355 4.74 -5.78 6.23
C ARG A 355 3.39 -5.68 6.94
N ARG A 356 3.25 -4.62 7.73
CA ARG A 356 1.94 -4.25 8.29
C ARG A 356 1.13 -3.61 7.17
N THR A 357 -0.09 -4.07 6.99
CA THR A 357 -1.06 -3.52 6.05
C THR A 357 -2.19 -2.86 6.82
N PHE A 358 -2.95 -2.03 6.13
CA PHE A 358 -4.24 -1.48 6.56
C PHE A 358 -5.21 -1.65 5.40
N ILE A 359 -6.49 -1.37 5.61
CA ILE A 359 -7.51 -1.52 4.56
C ILE A 359 -7.89 -0.14 4.06
N LEU A 360 -7.98 -0.03 2.74
CA LEU A 360 -8.63 1.10 2.06
C LEU A 360 -9.63 0.53 1.07
N ASN A 361 -10.76 1.23 0.91
CA ASN A 361 -11.70 0.91 -0.14
C ASN A 361 -11.24 1.46 -1.52
N THR A 362 -12.01 1.19 -2.58
CA THR A 362 -11.73 1.70 -3.92
C THR A 362 -11.70 3.24 -3.99
N GLU A 363 -12.59 3.94 -3.28
CA GLU A 363 -12.68 5.41 -3.23
C GLU A 363 -11.42 6.03 -2.61
N GLU A 364 -11.00 5.49 -1.48
CA GLU A 364 -9.82 5.91 -0.75
C GLU A 364 -8.54 5.62 -1.55
N LEU A 365 -8.45 4.44 -2.18
CA LEU A 365 -7.34 4.10 -3.06
C LEU A 365 -7.26 5.00 -4.29
N ALA A 366 -8.39 5.24 -4.95
CA ALA A 366 -8.49 6.16 -6.08
C ALA A 366 -8.16 7.60 -5.69
N THR A 367 -8.29 7.97 -4.41
CA THR A 367 -7.90 9.31 -3.92
C THR A 367 -6.39 9.44 -3.75
N ILE A 368 -5.69 8.37 -3.33
CA ILE A 368 -4.24 8.40 -3.09
C ILE A 368 -3.41 7.97 -4.32
N TYR A 369 -4.05 7.41 -5.33
CA TYR A 369 -3.46 7.07 -6.61
C TYR A 369 -4.52 7.19 -7.70
N HIS A 370 -4.36 8.20 -8.56
CA HIS A 370 -5.13 8.38 -9.79
C HIS A 370 -4.28 9.16 -10.79
N PHE A 371 -4.72 9.19 -12.05
CA PHE A 371 -4.09 10.05 -13.04
C PHE A 371 -4.59 11.49 -12.84
N PRO A 372 -3.68 12.44 -12.58
CA PRO A 372 -4.05 13.82 -12.31
C PRO A 372 -4.68 14.46 -13.55
N GLY A 373 -5.73 15.25 -13.33
CA GLY A 373 -6.39 16.00 -14.40
C GLY A 373 -5.62 17.23 -14.88
N SER A 374 -6.30 18.09 -15.63
CA SER A 374 -5.80 19.40 -16.13
C SER A 374 -5.42 20.38 -15.01
N VAL A 375 -5.98 20.21 -13.81
CA VAL A 375 -5.69 21.04 -12.63
C VAL A 375 -4.21 21.00 -12.24
N VAL A 376 -3.57 19.83 -12.34
CA VAL A 376 -2.16 19.66 -11.97
C VAL A 376 -1.26 19.98 -13.16
N ARG A 377 -0.92 21.25 -13.35
CA ARG A 377 -0.18 21.75 -14.53
C ARG A 377 1.35 21.63 -14.44
N THR A 378 1.89 20.78 -13.55
CA THR A 378 3.35 20.74 -13.38
C THR A 378 4.04 20.27 -14.67
N PRO A 379 5.06 21.00 -15.17
CA PRO A 379 5.86 20.57 -16.33
C PRO A 379 6.59 19.25 -16.11
N ALA A 380 6.79 18.88 -14.84
CA ALA A 380 7.41 17.64 -14.40
C ALA A 380 6.63 16.38 -14.83
N LEU A 381 5.32 16.49 -15.07
CA LEU A 381 4.55 15.43 -15.69
C LEU A 381 4.93 15.41 -17.18
N GLY A 382 5.74 14.44 -17.62
CA GLY A 382 6.13 14.28 -19.02
C GLY A 382 4.95 13.92 -19.94
N ARG A 383 4.05 14.89 -20.17
CA ARG A 383 2.80 14.69 -20.91
C ARG A 383 3.07 14.59 -22.41
N ILE A 384 2.39 13.66 -23.08
CA ILE A 384 2.51 13.49 -24.54
C ILE A 384 1.83 14.66 -25.25
N GLU A 385 2.50 15.22 -26.27
CA GLU A 385 2.06 16.46 -26.95
C GLU A 385 0.91 16.28 -27.95
N SER A 386 0.69 15.09 -28.51
CA SER A 386 -0.30 14.87 -29.58
C SER A 386 -1.29 13.76 -29.27
N LYS A 387 -2.58 14.03 -29.47
CA LYS A 387 -3.57 12.98 -29.76
C LYS A 387 -3.12 12.30 -31.06
N LYS A 388 -3.03 10.96 -31.10
CA LYS A 388 -2.94 10.27 -32.40
C LYS A 388 -4.21 10.63 -33.17
N GLY A 389 -4.07 11.48 -34.19
CA GLY A 389 -5.17 11.78 -35.10
C GLY A 389 -5.66 10.48 -35.70
N GLU A 390 -6.99 10.33 -35.83
CA GLU A 390 -7.53 9.26 -36.67
C GLU A 390 -6.85 9.34 -38.03
N PRO A 391 -6.36 8.21 -38.60
CA PRO A 391 -5.84 8.23 -39.95
C PRO A 391 -6.93 8.79 -40.88
N PRO A 392 -6.60 9.71 -41.81
CA PRO A 392 -7.59 10.27 -42.72
C PRO A 392 -8.38 9.14 -43.38
N GLY A 393 -9.72 9.23 -43.39
CA GLY A 393 -10.62 8.19 -43.88
C GLY A 393 -10.54 7.88 -45.39
N ASP A 394 -9.54 8.43 -46.08
CA ASP A 394 -9.32 8.35 -47.53
C ASP A 394 -8.01 7.60 -47.88
N LEU A 395 -7.67 6.57 -47.11
CA LEU A 395 -6.70 5.59 -47.59
C LEU A 395 -7.42 4.66 -48.60
N PRO A 396 -7.03 4.64 -49.88
CA PRO A 396 -7.55 3.65 -50.80
C PRO A 396 -7.18 2.24 -50.30
N ILE A 397 -8.18 1.35 -50.28
CA ILE A 397 -8.06 -0.06 -49.89
C ILE A 397 -7.06 -0.78 -50.79
#